data_AF-A0A7D7ZQR5-F1
#
_entry.id   AF-A0A7D7ZQR5-F1
#
_cell.length_a   1.000
_cell.length_b   1.000
_cell.length_c   1.000
_cell.angle_alpha   90.00
_cell.angle_beta   90.00
_cell.angle_gamma   90.00
#
_symmetry.space_group_name_H-M   'P 1'
#
loop_
_entity.id
_entity.type
_entity.pdbx_description
1 polymer ?
#
loop_
_entity_poly.entity_id
_entity_poly.type
_entity_poly.pdbx_seq_one_letter_code
_entity_poly.pdbx_strand_id
1 'polypeptide(L)'
;MATQTKTVAPKNGVATQKGATNVAKKSEALNKRLPTDFTVQERISRLEHLRILVQKYSAVKTKENDMKTFLIEADGSQEYVIFFSGHDEKMRITNTSILKKLVQVIQSEMKSYRESVENDILSFSFDGEA
;
A
#
# COMPACT_ATOMS: atom_id res chain seq x y z
N MET A 1 81.51 21.34 -16.97
CA MET A 1 80.16 20.80 -17.22
C MET A 1 79.38 20.86 -15.90
N ALA A 2 78.41 21.76 -15.80
CA ALA A 2 77.59 21.94 -14.60
C ALA A 2 76.13 21.73 -14.98
N THR A 3 75.52 20.68 -14.42
CA THR A 3 74.10 20.33 -14.62
C THR A 3 73.24 21.14 -13.64
N GLN A 4 72.27 21.88 -14.19
CA GLN A 4 71.23 22.58 -13.45
C GLN A 4 70.11 21.59 -13.11
N THR A 5 69.78 21.42 -11.83
CA THR A 5 68.54 20.80 -11.37
C THR A 5 67.57 21.91 -10.92
N LYS A 6 66.51 22.12 -11.70
CA LYS A 6 65.38 23.00 -11.34
C LYS A 6 64.45 22.27 -10.37
N THR A 7 64.33 22.81 -9.16
CA THR A 7 63.30 22.51 -8.18
C THR A 7 61.94 23.02 -8.67
N VAL A 8 60.92 22.17 -8.73
CA VAL A 8 59.53 22.55 -8.98
C VAL A 8 58.74 22.34 -7.69
N ALA A 9 58.12 23.42 -7.20
CA ALA A 9 57.28 23.46 -6.01
C ALA A 9 55.96 22.68 -6.19
N PRO A 10 55.39 22.08 -5.13
CA PRO A 10 54.04 21.54 -5.19
C PRO A 10 53.01 22.69 -5.13
N LYS A 11 52.15 22.77 -6.15
CA LYS A 11 51.01 23.69 -6.16
C LYS A 11 49.91 23.15 -5.24
N ASN A 12 49.59 23.94 -4.22
CA ASN A 12 48.34 23.87 -3.46
C ASN A 12 47.14 23.89 -4.41
N GLY A 13 46.40 22.77 -4.49
CA GLY A 13 45.11 22.67 -5.14
C GLY A 13 44.03 22.41 -4.09
N VAL A 14 43.30 23.46 -3.72
CA VAL A 14 42.13 23.39 -2.83
C VAL A 14 41.03 22.59 -3.53
N ALA A 15 40.88 21.31 -3.17
CA ALA A 15 39.78 20.47 -3.60
C ALA A 15 38.53 20.75 -2.75
N THR A 16 37.69 21.65 -3.26
CA THR A 16 36.24 21.47 -3.37
C THR A 16 35.49 20.89 -2.15
N GLN A 17 35.19 21.72 -1.15
CA GLN A 17 34.24 21.43 -0.06
C GLN A 17 32.76 21.30 -0.51
N LYS A 18 32.41 21.46 -1.79
CA LYS A 18 31.01 21.44 -2.28
C LYS A 18 30.38 20.04 -2.43
N GLY A 19 31.18 18.97 -2.40
CA GLY A 19 30.68 17.59 -2.55
C GLY A 19 30.11 16.98 -1.25
N ALA A 20 30.74 17.25 -0.11
CA ALA A 20 30.36 16.65 1.17
C ALA A 20 29.05 17.22 1.75
N THR A 21 28.76 18.49 1.50
CA THR A 21 27.58 19.18 2.06
C THR A 21 26.26 18.73 1.43
N ASN A 22 26.26 18.30 0.16
CA ASN A 22 25.05 17.87 -0.53
C ASN A 22 24.67 16.42 -0.21
N VAL A 23 25.63 15.54 0.08
CA VAL A 23 25.35 14.17 0.51
C VAL A 23 24.78 14.15 1.93
N ALA A 24 25.35 14.94 2.84
CA ALA A 24 24.88 15.06 4.23
C ALA A 24 23.42 15.58 4.32
N LYS A 25 23.06 16.59 3.53
CA LYS A 25 21.68 17.13 3.48
C LYS A 25 20.68 16.14 2.88
N LYS A 26 21.11 15.31 1.92
CA LYS A 26 20.26 14.26 1.33
C LYS A 26 20.08 13.07 2.28
N SER A 27 21.09 12.72 3.07
CA SER A 27 20.97 11.68 4.11
C SER A 27 20.13 12.12 5.30
N GLU A 28 20.21 13.39 5.73
CA GLU A 28 19.29 13.94 6.75
C GLU A 28 17.82 13.93 6.27
N ALA A 29 17.58 14.25 4.99
CA ALA A 29 16.24 14.20 4.41
C ALA A 29 15.69 12.77 4.26
N LEU A 30 16.56 11.76 4.07
CA LEU A 30 16.16 10.35 4.05
C LEU A 30 15.91 9.79 5.44
N ASN A 31 16.75 10.13 6.42
CA ASN A 31 16.61 9.69 7.80
C ASN A 31 15.35 10.26 8.48
N LYS A 32 14.79 11.37 7.97
CA LYS A 32 13.48 11.88 8.40
C LYS A 32 12.28 11.07 7.89
N ARG A 33 12.44 10.19 6.91
CA ARG A 33 11.33 9.40 6.32
C ARG A 33 11.10 8.04 6.97
N LEU A 34 12.05 7.59 7.78
CA LEU A 34 11.93 6.37 8.56
C LEU A 34 12.19 6.76 10.00
N PRO A 35 11.14 6.90 10.81
CA PRO A 35 11.29 7.25 12.22
C PRO A 35 12.25 6.25 12.84
N THR A 36 13.34 6.77 13.37
CA THR A 36 14.34 5.98 14.09
C THR A 36 13.83 5.57 15.47
N ASP A 37 12.75 6.18 15.92
CA ASP A 37 12.29 6.15 17.30
C ASP A 37 11.54 4.86 17.69
N PHE A 38 11.20 4.02 16.69
CA PHE A 38 10.59 2.73 16.93
C PHE A 38 11.61 1.63 17.21
N THR A 39 11.31 0.84 18.25
CA THR A 39 11.94 -0.44 18.51
C THR A 39 11.73 -1.40 17.33
N VAL A 40 12.60 -2.41 17.22
CA VAL A 40 12.47 -3.46 16.20
C VAL A 40 11.10 -4.15 16.27
N GLN A 41 10.59 -4.37 17.48
CA GLN A 41 9.29 -5.03 17.69
C GLN A 41 8.11 -4.17 17.19
N GLU A 42 8.12 -2.86 17.46
CA GLU A 42 7.08 -1.95 16.96
C GLU A 42 7.10 -1.85 15.43
N ARG A 43 8.30 -1.86 14.82
CA ARG A 43 8.44 -1.90 13.36
C ARG A 43 7.82 -3.17 12.77
N ILE A 44 8.08 -4.33 13.38
CA ILE A 44 7.51 -5.61 12.96
C ILE A 44 5.97 -5.55 13.05
N SER A 45 5.44 -5.13 14.20
CA SER A 45 3.98 -5.04 14.41
C SER A 45 3.29 -4.09 13.42
N ARG A 46 3.90 -2.93 13.12
CA ARG A 46 3.41 -1.98 12.11
C ARG A 46 3.38 -2.60 10.72
N LEU A 47 4.44 -3.31 10.32
CA LEU A 47 4.49 -4.01 9.04
C LEU A 47 3.44 -5.12 8.95
N GLU A 48 3.19 -5.84 10.04
CA GLU A 48 2.13 -6.84 10.12
C GLU A 48 0.74 -6.20 9.96
N HIS A 49 0.51 -5.06 10.61
CA HIS A 49 -0.75 -4.32 10.46
C HIS A 49 -0.99 -3.89 9.01
N LEU A 50 0.02 -3.28 8.36
CA LEU A 50 -0.06 -2.90 6.96
C LEU A 50 -0.31 -4.12 6.06
N ARG A 51 0.36 -5.25 6.31
CA ARG A 51 0.14 -6.49 5.59
C ARG A 51 -1.31 -6.95 5.69
N ILE A 52 -1.92 -6.88 6.87
CA ILE A 52 -3.33 -7.23 7.08
C ILE A 52 -4.25 -6.30 6.29
N LEU A 53 -4.01 -5.00 6.29
CA LEU A 53 -4.79 -4.03 5.51
C LEU A 53 -4.71 -4.32 4.01
N VAL A 54 -3.51 -4.58 3.48
CA VAL A 54 -3.30 -4.95 2.07
C VAL A 54 -4.03 -6.25 1.71
N GLN A 55 -3.97 -7.25 2.59
CA GLN A 55 -4.69 -8.51 2.40
C GLN A 55 -6.21 -8.29 2.36
N LYS A 56 -6.75 -7.47 3.27
CA LYS A 56 -8.17 -7.09 3.29
C LYS A 56 -8.57 -6.38 2.00
N TYR A 57 -7.82 -5.36 1.58
CA TYR A 57 -8.10 -4.62 0.35
C TYR A 57 -8.12 -5.56 -0.87
N SER A 58 -7.11 -6.41 -1.01
CA SER A 58 -7.03 -7.38 -2.11
C SER A 58 -8.23 -8.33 -2.12
N ALA A 59 -8.59 -8.90 -0.97
CA ALA A 59 -9.71 -9.83 -0.87
C ALA A 59 -11.06 -9.18 -1.22
N VAL A 60 -11.29 -7.94 -0.78
CA VAL A 60 -12.51 -7.18 -1.09
C VAL A 60 -12.54 -6.83 -2.57
N LYS A 61 -11.41 -6.39 -3.14
CA LYS A 61 -11.32 -6.02 -4.56
C LYS A 61 -11.59 -7.19 -5.49
N THR A 62 -11.09 -8.38 -5.17
CA THR A 62 -11.41 -9.61 -5.92
C THR A 62 -12.90 -9.89 -5.88
N LYS A 63 -13.51 -9.88 -4.68
CA LYS A 63 -14.95 -10.13 -4.53
C LYS A 63 -15.82 -9.08 -5.23
N GLU A 64 -15.42 -7.80 -5.21
CA GLU A 64 -16.11 -6.73 -5.94
C GLU A 64 -16.10 -7.01 -7.45
N ASN A 65 -14.98 -7.51 -7.97
CA ASN A 65 -14.85 -7.88 -9.37
C ASN A 65 -15.73 -9.10 -9.71
N ASP A 66 -15.74 -10.14 -8.87
CA ASP A 66 -16.59 -11.32 -9.04
C ASP A 66 -18.08 -10.93 -9.10
N MET A 67 -18.51 -9.99 -8.24
CA MET A 67 -19.88 -9.47 -8.25
C MET A 67 -20.20 -8.66 -9.51
N LYS A 68 -19.24 -7.94 -10.09
CA LYS A 68 -19.42 -7.24 -11.37
C LYS A 68 -19.59 -8.24 -12.51
N THR A 69 -18.73 -9.25 -12.56
CA THR A 69 -18.81 -10.33 -13.55
C THR A 69 -20.15 -11.08 -13.45
N PHE A 70 -20.61 -11.39 -12.24
CA PHE A 70 -21.91 -12.04 -12.01
C PHE A 70 -23.08 -11.31 -12.68
N LEU A 71 -23.14 -9.98 -12.60
CA LEU A 71 -24.22 -9.21 -13.27
C LEU A 71 -24.08 -9.19 -14.79
N ILE A 72 -22.87 -9.30 -15.33
CA ILE A 72 -22.61 -9.30 -16.77
C ILE A 72 -22.98 -10.67 -17.36
N GLU A 73 -22.69 -11.75 -16.64
CA GLU A 73 -22.95 -13.13 -17.07
C GLU A 73 -24.39 -13.60 -16.79
N ALA A 74 -25.13 -12.87 -15.95
CA ALA A 74 -26.53 -13.15 -15.64
C ALA A 74 -27.43 -12.96 -16.89
N ASP A 75 -27.83 -14.06 -17.53
CA ASP A 75 -28.71 -14.09 -18.71
C ASP A 75 -30.22 -14.10 -18.37
N GLY A 76 -30.55 -14.07 -17.08
CA GLY A 76 -31.90 -14.11 -16.52
C GLY A 76 -32.49 -15.50 -16.39
N SER A 77 -31.79 -16.56 -16.79
CA SER A 77 -32.37 -17.90 -16.91
C SER A 77 -32.11 -18.81 -15.71
N GLN A 78 -30.96 -18.69 -15.02
CA GLN A 78 -30.59 -19.56 -13.88
C GLN A 78 -29.72 -18.90 -12.79
N GLU A 79 -29.85 -17.59 -12.53
CA GLU A 79 -29.09 -16.99 -11.42
C GLU A 79 -29.62 -17.40 -10.05
N TYR A 80 -28.70 -17.64 -9.13
CA TYR A 80 -29.02 -17.71 -7.72
C TYR A 80 -27.84 -17.23 -6.88
N VAL A 81 -28.16 -16.65 -5.72
CA VAL A 81 -27.17 -16.34 -4.69
C VAL A 81 -27.45 -17.22 -3.49
N ILE A 82 -26.40 -17.84 -2.95
CA ILE A 82 -26.45 -18.61 -1.71
C ILE A 82 -25.71 -17.85 -0.64
N PHE A 83 -26.40 -17.52 0.45
CA PHE A 83 -25.77 -17.00 1.66
C PHE A 83 -25.48 -18.16 2.59
N PHE A 84 -24.24 -18.21 3.07
CA PHE A 84 -23.82 -19.11 4.14
C PHE A 84 -23.77 -18.31 5.43
N SER A 85 -24.66 -18.63 6.36
CA SER A 85 -24.57 -18.16 7.74
C SER A 85 -23.62 -19.07 8.52
N GLY A 86 -22.99 -18.54 9.57
CA GLY A 86 -22.15 -19.34 10.49
C GLY A 86 -22.92 -20.43 11.27
N HIS A 87 -24.24 -20.51 11.09
CA HIS A 87 -25.15 -21.47 11.73
C HIS A 87 -25.63 -22.59 10.78
N ASP A 88 -24.87 -22.93 9.73
CA ASP A 88 -25.21 -23.93 8.70
C ASP A 88 -26.49 -23.64 7.87
N GLU A 89 -27.15 -22.52 8.12
CA GLU A 89 -28.30 -22.09 7.33
C GLU A 89 -27.87 -21.54 5.98
N LYS A 90 -28.50 -22.07 4.92
CA LYS A 90 -28.30 -21.66 3.53
C LYS A 90 -29.57 -21.03 3.00
N MET A 91 -29.51 -19.74 2.69
CA MET A 91 -30.60 -19.06 2.00
C MET A 91 -30.27 -18.98 0.51
N ARG A 92 -31.16 -19.55 -0.32
CA ARG A 92 -31.06 -19.46 -1.79
C ARG A 92 -32.10 -18.46 -2.31
N ILE A 93 -31.63 -17.45 -3.02
CA ILE A 93 -32.49 -16.47 -3.69
C ILE A 93 -32.37 -16.71 -5.19
N THR A 94 -33.51 -16.85 -5.89
CA THR A 94 -33.58 -17.11 -7.35
C THR A 94 -34.38 -16.04 -8.11
N ASN A 95 -35.08 -15.14 -7.41
CA ASN A 95 -35.84 -14.09 -8.05
C ASN A 95 -34.87 -13.03 -8.63
N THR A 96 -34.80 -12.93 -9.95
CA THR A 96 -33.86 -12.03 -10.67
C THR A 96 -33.99 -10.56 -10.27
N SER A 97 -35.21 -10.07 -9.99
CA SER A 97 -35.42 -8.67 -9.57
C SER A 97 -34.87 -8.42 -8.16
N ILE A 98 -35.03 -9.37 -7.24
CA ILE A 98 -34.45 -9.33 -5.90
C ILE A 98 -32.93 -9.48 -5.97
N LEU A 99 -32.44 -10.41 -6.79
CA LEU A 99 -31.01 -10.65 -7.00
C LEU A 99 -30.28 -9.39 -7.49
N LYS A 100 -30.83 -8.69 -8.49
CA LYS A 100 -30.24 -7.44 -8.98
C LYS A 100 -30.11 -6.38 -7.88
N LYS A 101 -31.17 -6.17 -7.09
CA LYS A 101 -31.13 -5.22 -5.95
C LYS A 101 -30.11 -5.64 -4.91
N LEU A 102 -30.06 -6.92 -4.59
CA LEU A 102 -29.16 -7.47 -3.59
C LEU A 102 -27.69 -7.31 -4.01
N VAL A 103 -27.37 -7.66 -5.25
CA VAL A 103 -26.01 -7.49 -5.78
C VAL A 103 -25.62 -6.02 -5.83
N GLN A 104 -26.53 -5.11 -6.20
CA GLN A 104 -26.27 -3.67 -6.16
C GLN A 104 -25.94 -3.17 -4.75
N VAL A 105 -26.71 -3.58 -3.73
CA VAL A 105 -26.43 -3.25 -2.33
C VAL A 105 -25.07 -3.80 -1.91
N ILE A 106 -24.81 -5.08 -2.17
CA ILE A 106 -23.54 -5.73 -1.82
C ILE A 106 -22.35 -5.02 -2.50
N GLN A 107 -22.47 -4.65 -3.78
CA GLN A 107 -21.43 -3.92 -4.50
C GLN A 107 -21.18 -2.54 -3.89
N SER A 108 -22.24 -1.82 -3.50
CA SER A 108 -22.11 -0.50 -2.86
C SER A 108 -21.41 -0.60 -1.50
N GLU A 109 -21.80 -1.58 -0.67
CA GLU A 109 -21.18 -1.82 0.63
C GLU A 109 -19.72 -2.28 0.48
N MET A 110 -19.44 -3.20 -0.45
CA MET A 110 -18.06 -3.65 -0.74
C MET A 110 -17.18 -2.50 -1.21
N LYS A 111 -17.69 -1.63 -2.09
CA LYS A 111 -16.96 -0.45 -2.56
C LYS A 111 -16.65 0.49 -1.40
N SER A 112 -17.64 0.80 -0.56
CA SER A 112 -17.48 1.69 0.59
C SER A 112 -16.45 1.12 1.58
N TYR A 113 -16.53 -0.19 1.87
CA TYR A 113 -15.57 -0.86 2.73
C TYR A 113 -14.16 -0.88 2.12
N ARG A 114 -14.03 -1.12 0.80
CA ARG A 114 -12.74 -1.06 0.09
C ARG A 114 -12.12 0.32 0.19
N GLU A 115 -12.91 1.37 -0.02
CA GLU A 115 -12.46 2.77 0.08
C GLU A 115 -12.02 3.12 1.50
N SER A 116 -12.72 2.62 2.52
CA SER A 116 -12.27 2.74 3.92
C SER A 116 -10.90 2.10 4.14
N VAL A 117 -10.71 0.85 3.70
CA VAL A 117 -9.43 0.15 3.86
C VAL A 117 -8.32 0.81 3.02
N GLU A 118 -8.66 1.33 1.84
CA GLU A 118 -7.73 2.09 0.99
C GLU A 118 -7.26 3.36 1.70
N ASN A 119 -8.18 4.09 2.32
CA ASN A 119 -7.85 5.26 3.14
C ASN A 119 -6.95 4.86 4.32
N ASP A 120 -7.26 3.78 5.04
CA ASP A 120 -6.41 3.28 6.14
C ASP A 120 -4.98 2.95 5.68
N ILE A 121 -4.83 2.42 4.46
CA ILE A 121 -3.52 2.14 3.86
C ILE A 121 -2.82 3.45 3.46
N LEU A 122 -3.54 4.40 2.87
CA LEU A 122 -2.97 5.68 2.42
C LEU A 122 -2.59 6.59 3.59
N SER A 123 -3.35 6.54 4.68
CA SER A 123 -3.06 7.24 5.93
C SER A 123 -2.09 6.46 6.81
N PHE A 124 -1.65 5.26 6.40
CA PHE A 124 -0.70 4.48 7.18
C PHE A 124 0.63 5.22 7.26
N SER A 125 0.86 5.87 8.38
CA SER A 125 2.12 6.52 8.68
C SER A 125 3.00 5.56 9.49
N PHE A 126 4.28 5.49 9.10
CA PHE A 126 5.26 4.90 10.01
C PHE A 126 5.58 5.84 11.15
N ASP A 127 5.14 7.10 11.11
CA ASP A 127 5.63 8.24 11.89
C ASP A 127 4.69 8.61 13.04
N GLY A 128 4.25 7.62 13.83
CA GLY A 128 3.73 7.82 15.19
C GLY A 128 2.56 8.79 15.47
N GLU A 129 2.12 9.62 14.53
CA GLU A 129 1.01 10.56 14.69
C GLU A 129 -0.25 9.84 14.20
N ALA A 130 -0.94 9.23 15.17
CA ALA A 130 -2.33 8.81 15.06
C ALA A 130 -3.24 10.02 15.27
#